data_AF-A0A7W8A7K7-F1
#
_entry.id   AF-A0A7W8A7K7-F1
#
_cell.length_a   1.000
_cell.length_b   1.000
_cell.length_c   1.000
_cell.angle_alpha   90.00
_cell.angle_beta   90.00
_cell.angle_gamma   90.00
#
_symmetry.space_group_name_H-M   'P 1'
#
loop_
_entity.id
_entity.type
_entity.pdbx_description
1 polymer ?
#
loop_
_entity_poly.entity_id
_entity_poly.type
_entity_poly.pdbx_seq_one_letter_code
_entity_poly.pdbx_strand_id
1 'polypeptide(L)' 'MTWEITVFGYVAAVAAMLVLEVVARLPGSTTPTAGDCFAWVMRHPAGRVLVILSWWWVGWHFLAR' A
#
# COMPACT_ATOMS: atom_id res chain seq x y z
N MET A 1 -21.93 -13.29 -8.06
CA MET A 1 -20.97 -13.68 -9.11
C MET A 1 -19.88 -12.64 -9.38
N THR A 2 -20.16 -11.37 -9.73
CA THR A 2 -19.09 -10.35 -9.90
C THR A 2 -18.50 -9.87 -8.56
N TRP A 3 -19.33 -9.72 -7.54
CA TRP A 3 -18.92 -9.31 -6.18
C TRP A 3 -17.85 -10.23 -5.57
N GLU A 4 -18.02 -11.55 -5.69
CA GLU A 4 -17.11 -12.52 -5.10
C GLU A 4 -15.72 -12.43 -5.73
N ILE A 5 -15.66 -12.21 -7.04
CA ILE A 5 -14.39 -12.04 -7.79
C ILE A 5 -13.68 -10.77 -7.33
N THR A 6 -14.41 -9.67 -7.15
CA THR A 6 -13.85 -8.41 -6.66
C THR A 6 -13.32 -8.57 -5.23
N VAL A 7 -14.08 -9.21 -4.34
CA VAL A 7 -13.66 -9.46 -2.96
C VAL A 7 -12.42 -10.36 -2.93
N PHE A 8 -12.41 -11.47 -3.67
CA PHE A 8 -11.24 -12.34 -3.76
C PHE A 8 -10.01 -11.62 -4.33
N GLY A 9 -10.20 -10.76 -5.34
CA GLY A 9 -9.13 -9.95 -5.91
C GLY A 9 -8.51 -9.01 -4.89
N TYR A 10 -9.32 -8.28 -4.13
CA TYR A 10 -8.83 -7.40 -3.06
C TYR A 10 -8.16 -8.18 -1.93
N VAL A 11 -8.75 -9.29 -1.49
CA VAL A 11 -8.15 -10.15 -0.45
C VAL A 11 -6.81 -10.72 -0.90
N ALA A 12 -6.71 -11.19 -2.14
CA ALA A 12 -5.47 -11.70 -2.71
C ALA A 12 -4.40 -10.61 -2.82
N ALA A 13 -4.77 -9.38 -3.22
CA ALA A 13 -3.85 -8.25 -3.28
C ALA A 13 -3.30 -7.87 -1.88
N VAL A 14 -4.18 -7.82 -0.87
CA VAL A 14 -3.77 -7.56 0.52
C VAL A 14 -2.88 -8.68 1.04
N ALA A 15 -3.24 -9.94 0.79
CA ALA A 15 -2.42 -11.08 1.18
C ALA A 15 -1.04 -11.05 0.52
N ALA A 16 -0.96 -10.70 -0.77
CA ALA A 16 0.30 -10.54 -1.49
C ALA A 16 1.18 -9.42 -0.87
N MET A 17 0.59 -8.27 -0.52
CA MET A 17 1.32 -7.22 0.20
C MET A 17 1.87 -7.70 1.54
N LEU A 18 1.06 -8.42 2.34
CA LEU A 18 1.48 -8.95 3.63
C LEU A 18 2.60 -9.98 3.48
N VAL A 19 2.50 -10.88 2.50
CA VAL A 19 3.55 -11.88 2.23
C VAL A 19 4.85 -11.20 1.83
N LEU A 20 4.80 -10.22 0.92
CA LEU A 20 5.99 -9.45 0.53
C LEU A 20 6.62 -8.74 1.73
N GLU A 21 5.82 -8.19 2.64
CA GLU A 21 6.33 -7.53 3.83
C GLU A 21 6.93 -8.51 4.85
N VAL A 22 6.34 -9.69 5.03
CA VAL A 22 6.91 -10.75 5.87
C VAL A 22 8.23 -11.26 5.29
N VAL A 23 8.29 -11.47 3.97
CA VAL A 23 9.51 -11.90 3.27
C VAL A 23 10.59 -10.81 3.33
N ALA A 24 10.23 -9.54 3.26
CA ALA A 24 11.17 -8.42 3.42
C ALA A 24 11.68 -8.25 4.85
N ARG A 25 10.88 -8.65 5.87
CA ARG A 25 11.27 -8.62 7.29
C ARG A 25 12.13 -9.81 7.72
N LEU A 26 12.30 -10.83 6.87
CA LEU A 26 13.12 -12.00 7.19
C LEU A 26 14.62 -11.61 7.25
N PRO A 27 15.36 -12.02 8.29
CA PRO A 27 16.78 -11.71 8.43
C PRO A 27 17.58 -12.37 7.30
N GLY A 28 18.29 -11.55 6.51
CA GLY A 28 19.02 -11.98 5.31
C GLY A 28 18.31 -11.68 3.98
N SER A 29 17.11 -11.11 4.02
CA SER A 29 16.38 -10.68 2.82
C SER A 29 16.99 -9.42 2.21
N THR A 30 17.29 -9.45 0.92
CA THR A 30 17.71 -8.27 0.12
C THR A 30 16.51 -7.44 -0.35
N THR A 31 15.29 -7.88 -0.02
CA THR A 31 14.06 -7.22 -0.46
C THR A 31 13.73 -6.06 0.48
N PRO A 32 13.61 -4.82 -0.02
CA PRO A 32 13.28 -3.66 0.80
C PRO A 32 11.89 -3.83 1.43
N THR A 33 11.76 -3.43 2.70
CA THR A 33 10.48 -3.51 3.40
C THR A 33 9.48 -2.51 2.85
N ALA A 34 8.19 -2.71 3.10
CA ALA A 34 7.18 -1.70 2.78
C ALA A 34 7.51 -0.35 3.45
N GLY A 35 8.05 -0.38 4.67
CA GLY A 35 8.56 0.81 5.38
C GLY A 35 9.71 1.49 4.64
N ASP A 36 10.66 0.75 4.08
CA ASP A 36 11.76 1.31 3.29
C ASP A 36 11.28 1.89 1.97
N CYS A 37 10.32 1.24 1.31
CA CYS A 37 9.66 1.76 0.12
C CYS A 37 8.92 3.07 0.44
N PHE A 38 8.18 3.13 1.55
CA PHE A 38 7.53 4.37 2.00
C PHE A 38 8.55 5.44 2.35
N ALA A 39 9.65 5.10 3.04
CA ALA A 39 10.74 6.02 3.34
C ALA A 39 11.40 6.56 2.06
N TRP A 40 11.55 5.71 1.04
CA TRP A 40 12.07 6.09 -0.28
C TRP A 40 11.11 6.99 -1.06
N VAL A 41 9.81 6.66 -1.07
CA VAL A 41 8.75 7.51 -1.64
C VAL A 41 8.73 8.87 -0.94
N MET A 42 8.83 8.87 0.38
CA MET A 42 8.90 10.08 1.22
C MET A 42 10.18 10.89 1.03
N ARG A 43 11.24 10.35 0.41
CA ARG A 43 12.43 11.14 0.03
C ARG A 43 12.18 12.01 -1.20
N HIS A 44 11.24 11.64 -2.08
CA HIS A 44 10.92 12.42 -3.26
C HIS A 44 9.76 13.39 -2.98
N PRO A 45 9.87 14.67 -3.38
CA PRO A 45 8.77 15.63 -3.22
C PRO A 45 7.50 15.18 -3.96
N ALA A 46 7.65 14.53 -5.13
CA ALA A 46 6.53 13.93 -5.85
C ALA A 46 5.82 12.81 -5.06
N GLY A 47 6.58 11.98 -4.34
CA GLY A 47 6.02 10.92 -3.50
C GLY A 47 5.22 11.47 -2.32
N ARG A 48 5.72 12.55 -1.69
CA ARG A 48 4.97 13.27 -0.63
C ARG A 48 3.65 13.83 -1.14
N VAL A 49 3.67 14.46 -2.32
CA VAL A 49 2.45 14.99 -2.96
C VAL A 49 1.46 13.86 -3.25
N LEU A 50 1.94 12.72 -3.75
CA LEU A 50 1.11 11.53 -3.98
C LEU A 50 0.43 11.02 -2.70
N VAL A 51 1.15 10.97 -1.59
CA VAL A 51 0.61 10.57 -0.29
C VAL A 51 -0.44 11.57 0.20
N ILE A 52 -0.17 12.88 0.10
CA ILE A 52 -1.11 13.93 0.50
C ILE A 52 -2.35 13.91 -0.38
N LEU A 53 -2.21 13.76 -1.70
CA LEU A 53 -3.34 13.65 -2.63
C LEU A 53 -4.17 12.40 -2.38
N SER A 54 -3.53 11.27 -2.07
CA SER A 54 -4.22 10.04 -1.70
C SER A 54 -5.01 10.22 -0.41
N TRP A 55 -4.41 10.85 0.60
CA TRP A 55 -5.09 11.19 1.85
C TRP A 55 -6.25 12.16 1.64
N TRP A 56 -6.04 13.22 0.85
CA TRP A 56 -7.05 14.20 0.49
C TRP A 56 -8.23 13.53 -0.24
N TRP A 57 -7.94 12.64 -1.18
CA TRP A 57 -8.95 11.89 -1.93
C TRP A 57 -9.77 10.98 -1.01
N VAL A 58 -9.12 10.23 -0.11
CA VAL A 58 -9.81 9.40 0.90
C VAL A 58 -10.64 10.27 1.85
N GLY A 59 -10.10 11.40 2.32
CA GLY A 59 -10.82 12.32 3.20
C GLY A 59 -12.06 12.90 2.55
N TRP A 60 -11.94 13.39 1.31
CA TRP A 60 -13.09 13.88 0.55
C TRP A 60 -14.12 12.78 0.31
N HIS A 61 -13.69 11.55 0.03
CA HIS A 61 -14.62 10.49 -0.36
C HIS A 61 -15.31 9.81 0.84
N PHE A 62 -14.63 9.70 1.99
CA PHE A 62 -15.14 9.01 3.17
C PHE A 62 -15.63 9.92 4.30
N LEU A 63 -15.05 11.13 4.50
CA LEU A 63 -15.48 12.04 5.58
C LEU A 63 -16.53 13.07 5.15
N ALA A 64 -16.65 13.37 3.85
CA ALA A 64 -17.66 14.30 3.35
C ALA A 64 -18.98 13.61 2.96
N ARG A 65 -19.17 12.36 3.37
CA ARG A 65 -20.39 11.55 3.24
C ARG A 65 -20.95 11.25 4.63
#